data_AF-A0A158JSC3-F1
#
_entry.id   AF-A0A158JSC3-F1
#
_cell.length_a   1.000
_cell.length_b   1.000
_cell.length_c   1.000
_cell.angle_alpha   90.00
_cell.angle_beta   90.00
_cell.angle_gamma   90.00
#
_symmetry.space_group_name_H-M   'P 1'
#
loop_
_entity.id
_entity.type
_entity.pdbx_description
1 polymer ?
#
loop_
_entity_poly.entity_id
_entity_poly.type
_entity_poly.pdbx_seq_one_letter_code
_entity_poly.pdbx_strand_id
1 'polypeptide(L)' 'MNQVQVNYRGFVITPMAAFDGGLYAAMSIICDASGLQRASGVLGHFGTADEACAFALAAAKDEIDRRTWRSSVAA' A
#
# COMPACT_ATOMS: atom_id res chain seq x y z
N MET A 1 17.28 2.91 -3.02
CA MET A 1 15.89 3.41 -2.82
C MET A 1 15.53 3.18 -1.37
N ASN A 2 15.36 4.24 -0.58
CA ASN A 2 15.00 4.14 0.82
C ASN A 2 13.49 3.83 0.89
N GLN A 3 13.11 2.56 1.06
CA GLN A 3 11.70 2.18 1.19
C GLN A 3 11.13 2.84 2.44
N VAL A 4 10.27 3.84 2.26
CA VAL A 4 9.65 4.56 3.37
C VAL A 4 8.55 3.66 3.94
N GLN A 5 8.80 3.05 5.08
CA GLN A 5 7.76 2.32 5.81
C GLN A 5 6.88 3.29 6.59
N VAL A 6 5.57 3.13 6.48
CA VAL A 6 4.58 3.97 7.14
C VAL A 6 3.73 3.11 8.06
N ASN A 7 3.72 3.44 9.36
CA ASN A 7 2.83 2.80 10.32
C ASN A 7 1.42 3.40 10.23
N TYR A 8 0.38 2.56 10.14
CA TYR A 8 -1.02 2.98 10.07
C TYR A 8 -1.96 1.97 10.73
N ARG A 9 -2.67 2.39 11.78
CA ARG A 9 -3.69 1.58 12.51
C ARG A 9 -3.22 0.16 12.90
N GLY A 10 -1.96 0.02 13.30
CA GLY A 10 -1.35 -1.26 13.69
C GLY A 10 -0.81 -2.10 12.52
N PHE A 11 -0.84 -1.58 11.30
CA PHE A 11 -0.22 -2.16 10.12
C PHE A 11 1.03 -1.37 9.72
N VAL A 12 1.96 -2.02 9.04
CA VAL A 12 3.08 -1.38 8.37
C VAL A 12 2.82 -1.39 6.87
N ILE A 13 2.84 -0.22 6.25
CA ILE A 13 2.67 -0.04 4.81
C ILE A 13 4.03 0.25 4.19
N THR A 14 4.39 -0.50 3.15
CA THR A 14 5.53 -0.20 2.28
C THR A 14 4.98 0.17 0.89
N PRO A 15 4.79 1.47 0.59
CA PRO A 15 4.44 1.93 -0.74
C PRO A 15 5.66 1.85 -1.67
N MET A 16 5.41 1.51 -2.92
CA MET A 16 6.44 1.27 -3.92
C MET A 16 5.98 1.79 -5.28
N ALA A 17 6.97 2.25 -6.04
CA ALA A 17 6.84 2.57 -7.46
C ALA A 17 7.81 1.68 -8.23
N ALA A 18 7.28 0.79 -9.06
CA ALA A 18 8.08 -0.03 -9.97
C ALA A 18 8.09 0.61 -11.35
N PHE A 19 9.27 0.83 -11.94
CA PHE A 19 9.34 1.33 -13.30
C PHE A 19 8.92 0.23 -14.29
N ASP A 20 7.93 0.50 -15.12
CA ASP A 20 7.31 -0.44 -16.06
C ASP A 20 6.99 0.29 -17.37
N GLY A 21 7.73 -0.05 -18.44
CA GLY A 21 7.42 0.40 -19.80
C GLY A 21 7.42 1.92 -20.04
N GLY A 22 8.13 2.71 -19.23
CA GLY A 22 8.13 4.18 -19.33
C GLY A 22 7.19 4.90 -18.35
N LEU A 23 6.43 4.14 -17.57
CA LEU A 23 5.61 4.64 -16.46
C LEU A 23 6.05 3.99 -15.14
N TYR A 24 5.44 4.43 -14.04
CA TYR A 24 5.65 3.87 -12.71
C TYR A 24 4.39 3.16 -12.23
N ALA A 25 4.47 1.84 -12.07
CA ALA A 25 3.44 1.02 -11.47
C ALA A 25 3.40 1.25 -9.94
N ALA A 26 2.26 1.69 -9.43
CA ALA A 26 1.99 1.84 -8.01
C ALA A 26 1.70 0.48 -7.38
N MET A 27 2.42 0.15 -6.31
CA MET A 27 2.27 -1.10 -5.57
C MET A 27 2.44 -0.85 -4.07
N SER A 28 1.82 -1.66 -3.23
CA SER A 28 2.02 -1.60 -1.78
C SER A 28 2.17 -3.00 -1.19
N ILE A 29 2.96 -3.10 -0.12
CA ILE A 29 2.97 -4.25 0.78
C ILE A 29 2.42 -3.80 2.12
N ILE A 30 1.40 -4.48 2.60
CA ILE A 30 0.81 -4.26 3.93
C ILE A 30 1.18 -5.44 4.81
N CYS A 31 1.87 -5.16 5.92
CA CYS A 31 2.17 -6.13 6.96
C CYS A 31 1.23 -5.88 8.15
N ASP A 32 0.55 -6.91 8.62
CA ASP A 32 -0.24 -6.83 9.85
C ASP A 32 0.60 -7.17 11.10
N ALA A 33 -0.01 -7.01 12.28
CA ALA A 33 0.62 -7.29 13.56
C ALA A 33 0.96 -8.79 13.78
N SER A 34 0.37 -9.70 13.00
CA SER A 34 0.73 -11.12 13.01
C SER A 34 1.98 -11.42 12.17
N GLY A 35 2.50 -10.41 11.45
CA GLY A 35 3.61 -10.55 10.53
C GLY A 35 3.20 -11.01 9.12
N LEU A 36 1.90 -11.17 8.86
CA LEU A 36 1.42 -11.55 7.54
C LEU A 36 1.56 -10.37 6.59
N GLN A 37 2.33 -10.58 5.52
CA GLN A 37 2.53 -9.59 4.47
C GLN A 37 1.61 -9.86 3.29
N ARG A 38 1.00 -8.82 2.76
CA ARG A 38 0.16 -8.89 1.56
C ARG A 38 0.54 -7.78 0.59
N ALA A 39 0.95 -8.19 -0.61
CA ALA A 39 1.16 -7.29 -1.72
C ALA A 39 -0.19 -6.95 -2.39
N SER A 40 -0.37 -5.70 -2.80
CA SER A 40 -1.57 -5.26 -3.51
C SER A 40 -1.61 -5.66 -4.99
N GLY A 41 -0.46 -6.03 -5.57
CA GLY A 41 -0.29 -6.03 -7.03
C GLY A 41 -0.21 -4.60 -7.59
N VAL A 42 -0.30 -4.48 -8.92
CA VAL A 42 -0.32 -3.19 -9.62
C VAL A 42 -1.67 -2.52 -9.42
N LEU A 43 -1.64 -1.35 -8.78
CA LEU A 43 -2.81 -0.53 -8.48
C LEU A 43 -3.11 0.50 -9.58
N GLY A 44 -2.11 0.84 -10.39
CA GLY A 44 -2.20 1.79 -11.49
C GLY A 44 -0.81 2.21 -11.99
N HIS A 45 -0.75 2.93 -13.10
CA HIS A 45 0.48 3.46 -13.69
C HIS A 45 0.47 4.99 -13.67
N PHE A 46 1.62 5.59 -13.34
CA PHE A 46 1.79 7.03 -13.16
C PHE A 46 3.01 7.55 -13.91
N GLY A 47 3.03 8.84 -14.21
CA GLY A 47 4.14 9.48 -14.93
C GLY A 47 5.41 9.58 -14.08
N THR A 48 5.27 9.58 -12.75
CA THR A 48 6.39 9.73 -11.81
C THR A 48 6.34 8.70 -10.68
N ALA A 49 7.51 8.41 -10.10
CA ALA A 49 7.64 7.51 -8.97
C ALA A 49 6.94 8.07 -7.71
N ASP A 50 7.00 9.38 -7.50
CA ASP A 50 6.40 10.03 -6.34
C ASP A 50 4.87 9.96 -6.38
N GLU A 51 4.25 10.17 -7.54
CA GLU A 51 2.81 9.99 -7.73
C GLU A 51 2.39 8.54 -7.48
N ALA A 52 3.13 7.57 -8.05
CA ALA A 52 2.85 6.15 -7.84
C ALA A 52 2.96 5.75 -6.36
N CYS A 53 3.98 6.21 -5.65
CA CYS A 53 4.15 5.96 -4.22
C CYS A 53 3.04 6.62 -3.38
N ALA A 54 2.68 7.88 -3.68
CA ALA A 54 1.62 8.60 -2.99
C ALA A 54 0.27 7.89 -3.17
N PHE A 55 -0.03 7.47 -4.40
CA PHE A 55 -1.25 6.71 -4.71
C PHE A 55 -1.26 5.35 -4.00
N ALA A 56 -0.15 4.59 -4.07
CA ALA A 56 -0.02 3.31 -3.39
C ALA A 56 -0.25 3.42 -1.87
N LEU A 57 0.26 4.49 -1.25
CA LEU A 57 0.06 4.74 0.18
C LEU A 57 -1.40 5.05 0.51
N ALA A 58 -2.07 5.89 -0.28
CA ALA A 58 -3.49 6.22 -0.08
C ALA A 58 -4.36 4.96 -0.23
N ALA A 59 -4.15 4.19 -1.30
CA ALA A 59 -4.89 2.94 -1.54
C ALA A 59 -4.69 1.91 -0.43
N ALA A 60 -3.47 1.80 0.12
CA ALA A 60 -3.19 0.90 1.23
C ALA A 60 -3.91 1.31 2.52
N LYS A 61 -3.99 2.61 2.82
CA LYS A 61 -4.74 3.12 3.97
C LYS A 61 -6.24 2.83 3.84
N ASP A 62 -6.81 3.06 2.65
CA ASP A 62 -8.22 2.76 2.38
C ASP A 62 -8.53 1.26 2.53
N GLU A 63 -7.61 0.39 2.08
CA GLU A 63 -7.75 -1.05 2.24
C GLU A 63 -7.71 -1.48 3.71
N ILE A 64 -6.80 -0.90 4.51
CA ILE A 64 -6.75 -1.13 5.95
C ILE A 64 -8.04 -0.66 6.61
N ASP A 65 -8.52 0.53 6.26
CA ASP A 65 -9.74 1.10 6.84
C ASP A 65 -10.97 0.23 6.55
N ARG A 66 -11.11 -0.27 5.31
CA ARG A 66 -12.16 -1.24 4.95
C ARG A 66 -12.05 -2.54 5.73
N ARG A 67 -10.84 -3.04 6.00
CA ARG A 67 -10.62 -4.27 6.77
C ARG A 67 -10.96 -4.10 8.24
N THR A 68 -10.48 -3.02 8.85
CA THR A 68 -10.77 -2.71 10.25
C THR A 68 -12.26 -2.50 10.46
N TRP A 69 -12.94 -1.84 9.52
CA TRP A 69 -14.40 -1.71 9.56
C TRP A 69 -15.11 -3.07 9.48
N ARG A 70 -14.69 -3.96 8.58
CA ARG A 70 -15.26 -5.32 8.47
C ARG A 70 -15.05 -6.15 9.72
N SER A 71 -13.89 -6.02 10.37
CA SER A 71 -13.62 -6.69 11.65
C SER A 71 -14.50 -6.17 12.78
N SER A 72 -14.88 -4.89 12.79
CA SER A 72 -15.73 -4.32 13.85
C SER A 72 -17.22 -4.63 13.71
N VAL A 73 -17.71 -4.98 12.50
CA VAL A 73 -19.13 -5.31 12.26
C VAL A 73 -19.42 -6.80 12.50
N ALA A 74 -18.38 -7.65 12.55
CA ALA A 74 -18.52 -9.09 12.79
C ALA A 74 -18.41 -9.49 14.28
N ALA A 75 -18.37 -8.52 15.20
CA ALA A 75 -18.21 -8.71 16.65
C ALA A 75 -19.51 -8.43 17.41
#